data_AF-A0A315W0T1-F1
#
_entry.id   AF-A0A315W0T1-F1
#
_cell.length_a   1.000
_cell.length_b   1.000
_cell.length_c   1.000
_cell.angle_alpha   90.00
_cell.angle_beta   90.00
_cell.angle_gamma   90.00
#
_symmetry.space_group_name_H-M   'P 1'
#
loop_
_entity.id
_entity.type
_entity.pdbx_description
1 polymer ?
#
loop_
_entity_poly.entity_id
_entity_poly.type
_entity_poly.pdbx_seq_one_letter_code
_entity_poly.pdbx_strand_id
1 'polypeptide(L)'
;MFLKYVGYPLSRPVPDEEKILTDELLQGVVRSIQRNDVGRPMAQLLQLLDRMLGVKRQRSLYRDILFLSLVALGKDNIDIDAFDREYKLAYDRLLPPLVRLTHNCDRPPGAGVMECRRTFGEPYL
;
A
#
# COMPACT_ATOMS: atom_id res chain seq x y z
N MET A 1 -28.07 -6.53 -10.98
CA MET A 1 -28.44 -7.67 -10.12
C MET A 1 -27.43 -8.83 -10.27
N PHE A 2 -26.10 -8.58 -10.13
CA PHE A 2 -25.07 -9.59 -10.43
C PHE A 2 -23.90 -9.69 -9.43
N LEU A 3 -23.90 -8.92 -8.34
CA LEU A 3 -22.85 -8.97 -7.30
C LEU A 3 -23.21 -9.84 -6.07
N LYS A 4 -24.37 -10.51 -6.07
CA LYS A 4 -24.83 -11.32 -4.91
C LYS A 4 -24.29 -12.76 -4.88
N TYR A 5 -23.61 -13.23 -5.94
CA TYR A 5 -23.22 -14.64 -6.10
C TYR A 5 -21.73 -14.94 -5.90
N VAL A 6 -20.91 -13.93 -5.58
CA VAL A 6 -19.52 -14.13 -5.19
C VAL A 6 -19.38 -13.57 -3.79
N GLY A 7 -19.16 -14.46 -2.80
CA GLY A 7 -19.26 -14.18 -1.36
C GLY A 7 -18.17 -13.29 -0.77
N TYR A 8 -17.82 -12.20 -1.44
CA TYR A 8 -17.01 -11.13 -0.88
C TYR A 8 -17.88 -10.31 0.08
N PRO A 9 -17.53 -10.20 1.38
CA PRO A 9 -18.22 -9.30 2.27
C PRO A 9 -18.00 -7.87 1.77
N LEU A 10 -19.09 -7.19 1.41
CA LEU A 10 -19.10 -5.73 1.30
C LEU A 10 -18.76 -5.20 2.70
N SER A 11 -17.60 -4.54 2.78
CA SER A 11 -16.93 -3.96 3.95
C SER A 11 -17.67 -4.09 5.29
N ARG A 12 -17.08 -4.83 6.25
CA ARG A 12 -17.52 -4.78 7.65
C ARG A 12 -17.57 -3.30 8.10
N PRO A 13 -18.57 -2.88 8.90
CA PRO A 13 -18.52 -1.56 9.52
C PRO A 13 -17.24 -1.47 10.35
N VAL A 14 -16.42 -0.46 10.05
CA VAL A 14 -15.17 -0.19 10.75
C VAL A 14 -15.53 0.42 12.12
N PRO A 15 -15.13 -0.19 13.25
CA PRO A 15 -15.35 0.40 14.57
C PRO A 15 -14.71 1.80 14.67
N ASP A 16 -15.30 2.71 15.43
CA ASP A 16 -14.80 4.10 15.51
C ASP A 16 -13.36 4.18 16.05
N GLU A 17 -12.92 3.21 16.87
CA GLU A 17 -11.54 3.06 17.32
C GLU A 17 -10.58 2.70 16.16
N GLU A 18 -10.97 1.79 15.26
CA GLU A 18 -10.21 1.49 14.03
C GLU A 18 -10.18 2.72 13.10
N LYS A 19 -11.24 3.53 13.09
CA LYS A 19 -11.35 4.74 12.26
C LYS A 19 -10.39 5.85 12.72
N ILE A 20 -10.33 6.14 14.02
CA ILE A 20 -9.37 7.12 14.58
C ILE A 20 -7.92 6.69 14.31
N LEU A 21 -7.61 5.40 14.54
CA LEU A 21 -6.31 4.82 14.23
C LEU A 21 -5.97 4.91 12.73
N THR A 22 -6.98 4.80 11.86
CA THR A 22 -6.81 4.95 10.40
C THR A 22 -6.51 6.40 10.01
N ASP A 23 -7.20 7.40 10.59
CA ASP A 23 -6.97 8.81 10.25
C ASP A 23 -5.59 9.33 10.72
N GLU A 24 -5.16 8.98 11.94
CA GLU A 24 -3.81 9.33 12.41
C GLU A 24 -2.72 8.66 11.57
N LEU A 25 -2.93 7.40 11.17
CA LEU A 25 -2.04 6.70 10.26
C LEU A 25 -2.03 7.37 8.87
N LEU A 26 -3.19 7.71 8.31
CA LEU A 26 -3.31 8.37 7.01
C LEU A 26 -2.51 9.68 6.99
N GLN A 27 -2.68 10.51 8.01
CA GLN A 27 -1.89 11.74 8.17
C GLN A 27 -0.39 11.45 8.38
N GLY A 28 -0.03 10.38 9.10
CA GLY A 28 1.35 9.93 9.26
C GLY A 28 1.99 9.52 7.94
N VAL A 29 1.23 8.81 7.10
CA VAL A 29 1.63 8.39 5.76
C VAL A 29 1.82 9.61 4.86
N VAL A 30 0.85 10.54 4.81
CA VAL A 30 0.94 11.81 4.07
C VAL A 30 2.21 12.59 4.48
N ARG A 31 2.44 12.81 5.78
CA ARG A 31 3.62 13.53 6.29
C ARG A 31 4.96 12.86 5.97
N SER A 32 4.99 11.55 5.81
CA SER A 32 6.20 10.79 5.49
C SER A 32 6.48 10.82 3.99
N ILE A 33 5.45 10.64 3.17
CA ILE A 33 5.52 10.75 1.70
C ILE A 33 5.93 12.17 1.27
N GLN A 34 5.38 13.22 1.91
CA GLN A 34 5.81 14.62 1.71
C GLN A 34 7.29 14.88 2.04
N ARG A 35 7.97 13.95 2.71
CA ARG A 35 9.40 13.97 3.03
C ARG A 35 10.21 12.94 2.22
N ASN A 36 9.60 12.32 1.21
CA ASN A 36 10.16 11.23 0.41
C ASN A 36 10.58 9.99 1.25
N ASP A 37 9.93 9.76 2.39
CA ASP A 37 10.12 8.56 3.22
C ASP A 37 8.93 7.60 3.04
N VAL A 38 9.14 6.53 2.27
CA VAL A 38 8.16 5.43 2.12
C VAL A 38 8.42 4.26 3.08
N GLY A 39 9.57 4.24 3.78
CA GLY A 39 9.92 3.19 4.72
C GLY A 39 9.13 3.26 6.02
N ARG A 40 8.96 4.47 6.56
CA ARG A 40 8.09 4.71 7.72
C ARG A 40 6.63 4.30 7.48
N PRO A 41 5.92 4.75 6.42
CA PRO A 41 4.55 4.34 6.17
C PRO A 41 4.43 2.84 5.88
N MET A 42 5.44 2.22 5.23
CA MET A 42 5.49 0.77 5.04
C MET A 42 5.50 0.00 6.37
N ALA A 43 6.36 0.40 7.31
CA ALA A 43 6.42 -0.22 8.63
C ALA A 43 5.11 -0.04 9.42
N GLN A 44 4.53 1.16 9.40
CA GLN A 44 3.28 1.46 10.11
C GLN A 44 2.08 0.70 9.52
N LEU A 45 1.97 0.60 8.19
CA LEU A 45 0.92 -0.17 7.53
C LEU A 45 1.04 -1.67 7.84
N LEU A 46 2.25 -2.26 7.79
CA LEU A 46 2.45 -3.65 8.18
C LEU A 46 2.00 -3.92 9.63
N GLN A 47 2.32 -3.02 10.56
CA GLN A 47 1.89 -3.11 11.96
C GLN A 47 0.37 -2.93 12.16
N LEU A 48 -0.30 -2.10 11.34
CA LEU A 48 -1.77 -2.00 11.37
C LEU A 48 -2.41 -3.30 10.84
N LEU A 49 -1.90 -3.79 9.71
CA LEU A 49 -2.44 -4.98 9.03
C LEU A 49 -2.34 -6.25 9.89
N ASP A 50 -1.27 -6.38 10.68
CA ASP A 50 -1.10 -7.45 11.69
C ASP A 50 -2.18 -7.39 12.80
N ARG A 51 -2.58 -6.18 13.21
CA ARG A 51 -3.64 -5.99 14.23
C ARG A 51 -5.04 -6.29 13.70
N MET A 52 -5.30 -6.20 12.40
CA MET A 52 -6.62 -6.50 11.79
C MET A 52 -6.88 -8.02 11.65
N LEU A 53 -6.57 -8.79 12.69
CA LEU A 53 -6.64 -10.25 12.72
C LEU A 53 -7.96 -10.79 12.14
N GLY A 54 -7.85 -11.72 11.19
CA GLY A 54 -8.99 -12.37 10.53
C GLY A 54 -9.48 -11.68 9.25
N VAL A 55 -9.09 -10.43 8.97
CA VAL A 55 -9.42 -9.77 7.70
C VAL A 55 -8.45 -10.22 6.61
N LYS A 56 -8.92 -11.00 5.62
CA LYS A 56 -8.12 -11.29 4.42
C LYS A 56 -7.83 -10.00 3.65
N ARG A 57 -6.57 -9.56 3.68
CA ARG A 57 -6.04 -8.50 2.81
C ARG A 57 -6.34 -8.81 1.34
N GLN A 58 -6.99 -7.88 0.65
CA GLN A 58 -7.31 -7.97 -0.78
C GLN A 58 -6.28 -7.25 -1.68
N ARG A 59 -5.48 -6.34 -1.12
CA ARG A 59 -4.55 -5.47 -1.85
C ARG A 59 -3.12 -5.65 -1.35
N SER A 60 -2.15 -5.38 -2.23
CA SER A 60 -0.74 -5.35 -1.85
C SER A 60 -0.37 -4.03 -1.19
N LEU A 61 0.59 -4.10 -0.29
CA LEU A 61 1.18 -2.95 0.40
C LEU A 61 1.74 -1.93 -0.59
N TYR A 62 2.34 -2.43 -1.68
CA TYR A 62 2.74 -1.65 -2.83
C TYR A 62 1.58 -0.81 -3.40
N ARG A 63 0.41 -1.43 -3.64
CA ARG A 63 -0.76 -0.72 -4.20
C ARG A 63 -1.34 0.27 -3.21
N ASP A 64 -1.38 -0.06 -1.92
CA ASP A 64 -1.92 0.83 -0.89
C ASP A 64 -0.99 2.05 -0.67
N ILE A 65 0.33 1.87 -0.59
CA ILE A 65 1.27 3.00 -0.48
C ILE A 65 1.29 3.83 -1.77
N LEU A 66 1.29 3.21 -2.96
CA LEU A 66 1.22 3.94 -4.24
C LEU A 66 -0.05 4.79 -4.33
N PHE A 67 -1.21 4.22 -3.97
CA PHE A 67 -2.48 4.94 -3.94
C PHE A 67 -2.42 6.13 -2.98
N LEU A 68 -1.91 5.93 -1.75
CA LEU A 68 -1.76 7.00 -0.77
C LEU A 68 -0.79 8.09 -1.26
N SER A 69 0.30 7.75 -1.94
CA SER A 69 1.21 8.72 -2.55
C SER A 69 0.54 9.55 -3.65
N LEU A 70 -0.17 8.89 -4.56
CA LEU A 70 -0.87 9.54 -5.68
C LEU A 70 -2.01 10.45 -5.21
N VAL A 71 -2.73 10.06 -4.14
CA VAL A 71 -3.78 10.90 -3.53
C VAL A 71 -3.19 12.04 -2.70
N ALA A 72 -2.07 11.82 -2.00
CA ALA A 72 -1.47 12.82 -1.11
C ALA A 72 -0.70 13.92 -1.84
N LEU A 73 -0.01 13.58 -2.95
CA LEU A 73 0.79 14.52 -3.72
C LEU A 73 0.17 14.89 -5.08
N GLY A 74 -0.80 14.11 -5.57
CA GLY A 74 -1.32 14.23 -6.93
C GLY A 74 -0.45 13.49 -7.94
N LYS A 75 -1.08 12.91 -8.97
CA LYS A 75 -0.41 12.10 -10.00
C LYS A 75 0.77 12.83 -10.66
N ASP A 76 0.57 14.09 -11.01
CA ASP A 76 1.55 14.90 -11.76
C ASP A 76 2.81 15.27 -10.93
N ASN A 77 2.79 15.01 -9.62
CA ASN A 77 3.91 15.23 -8.71
C ASN A 77 4.62 13.92 -8.29
N ILE A 78 4.25 12.77 -8.85
CA ILE A 78 4.87 11.46 -8.57
C ILE A 78 5.54 10.91 -9.84
N ASP A 79 6.87 10.79 -9.81
CA ASP A 79 7.62 9.90 -10.71
C ASP A 79 7.42 8.45 -10.23
N ILE A 80 6.73 7.63 -11.02
CA ILE A 80 6.43 6.23 -10.69
C ILE A 80 7.69 5.36 -10.63
N ASP A 81 8.69 5.61 -11.48
CA ASP A 81 9.95 4.87 -11.46
C ASP A 81 10.80 5.26 -10.24
N ALA A 82 10.74 6.53 -9.80
CA ALA A 82 11.35 6.97 -8.54
C ALA A 82 10.65 6.34 -7.32
N PHE A 83 9.31 6.33 -7.31
CA PHE A 83 8.53 5.66 -6.29
C PHE A 83 8.87 4.16 -6.19
N ASP A 84 8.98 3.46 -7.32
CA ASP A 84 9.29 2.02 -7.35
C ASP A 84 10.70 1.72 -6.81
N ARG A 85 11.68 2.58 -7.10
CA ARG A 85 13.03 2.49 -6.52
C ARG A 85 13.00 2.68 -5.01
N GLU A 86 12.31 3.71 -4.52
CA GLU A 86 12.25 4.01 -3.08
C GLU A 86 11.44 2.95 -2.32
N TYR A 87 10.33 2.47 -2.88
CA TYR A 87 9.58 1.34 -2.34
C TYR A 87 10.46 0.08 -2.24
N LYS A 88 11.25 -0.22 -3.28
CA LYS A 88 12.20 -1.35 -3.25
C LYS A 88 13.24 -1.18 -2.14
N LEU A 89 13.85 0.00 -2.02
CA LEU A 89 14.85 0.29 -0.98
C LEU A 89 14.25 0.17 0.43
N ALA A 90 13.03 0.64 0.64
CA ALA A 90 12.30 0.49 1.89
C ALA A 90 11.99 -0.98 2.21
N TYR A 91 11.50 -1.73 1.23
CA TYR A 91 11.13 -3.15 1.37
C TYR A 91 12.35 -4.03 1.69
N ASP A 92 13.46 -3.82 0.98
CA ASP A 92 14.72 -4.54 1.20
C ASP A 92 15.37 -4.22 2.56
N ARG A 93 15.04 -3.07 3.17
CA ARG A 93 15.51 -2.62 4.49
C ARG A 93 14.56 -3.00 5.64
N LEU A 94 13.48 -3.73 5.39
CA LEU A 94 12.55 -4.15 6.44
C LEU A 94 13.24 -4.99 7.52
N LEU A 95 12.99 -4.64 8.79
CA LEU A 95 13.48 -5.42 9.93
C LEU A 95 12.79 -6.80 9.99
N PRO A 96 13.45 -7.86 10.47
CA PRO A 96 12.91 -9.23 10.48
C PRO A 96 11.48 -9.39 11.05
N PRO A 97 11.05 -8.67 12.11
CA PRO A 97 9.67 -8.72 12.58
C PRO A 97 8.64 -8.25 11.53
N LEU A 98 8.98 -7.22 10.74
CA LEU A 98 8.12 -6.67 9.71
C LEU A 98 8.12 -7.52 8.43
N VAL A 99 9.26 -8.13 8.07
CA VAL A 99 9.36 -9.07 6.94
C VAL A 99 8.35 -10.21 7.10
N ARG A 100 8.15 -10.72 8.32
CA ARG A 100 7.16 -11.77 8.64
C ARG A 100 5.70 -11.37 8.40
N LEU A 101 5.40 -10.07 8.29
CA LEU A 101 4.07 -9.52 8.04
C LEU A 101 3.80 -9.29 6.54
N THR A 102 4.82 -9.45 5.69
CA THR A 102 4.69 -9.27 4.23
C THR A 102 4.09 -10.51 3.55
N HIS A 103 3.35 -10.27 2.47
CA HIS A 103 2.85 -11.30 1.57
C HIS A 103 3.61 -11.26 0.23
N ASN A 104 3.52 -12.34 -0.56
CA ASN A 104 4.17 -12.39 -1.88
C ASN A 104 3.74 -11.25 -2.83
N CYS A 105 2.52 -10.72 -2.68
CA CYS A 105 2.03 -9.59 -3.45
C CYS A 105 2.63 -8.23 -3.04
N ASP A 106 3.31 -8.15 -1.89
CA ASP A 106 3.94 -6.92 -1.36
C ASP A 106 5.34 -6.68 -1.92
N ARG A 107 5.89 -7.66 -2.64
CA ARG A 107 7.20 -7.54 -3.27
C ARG A 107 7.17 -6.39 -4.29
N PRO A 108 8.27 -5.62 -4.41
CA PRO A 108 8.42 -4.59 -5.43
C PRO A 108 8.16 -5.13 -6.84
N PRO A 109 7.67 -4.30 -7.79
CA PRO A 109 7.44 -4.72 -9.17
C PRO A 109 8.68 -5.38 -9.79
N GLY A 110 8.53 -6.63 -10.24
CA GLY A 110 9.60 -7.34 -10.93
C GLY A 110 9.83 -6.82 -12.36
N ALA A 111 10.98 -7.15 -12.97
CA ALA A 111 11.35 -6.68 -14.31
C ALA A 111 10.24 -6.87 -15.37
N GLY A 112 9.55 -8.01 -15.38
CA GLY A 112 8.43 -8.26 -16.29
C GLY A 112 7.21 -7.34 -16.04
N VAL A 113 6.97 -6.93 -14.79
CA VAL A 113 5.90 -5.95 -14.47
C VAL A 113 6.28 -4.56 -14.97
N MET A 114 7.56 -4.18 -14.86
CA MET A 114 8.09 -2.92 -15.41
C MET A 114 8.02 -2.91 -16.94
N GLU A 115 8.29 -4.04 -17.60
CA GLU A 115 8.14 -4.20 -19.06
C GLU A 115 6.67 -4.05 -19.50
N CYS A 116 5.74 -4.68 -18.77
CA CYS A 116 4.31 -4.50 -19.00
C CYS A 116 3.89 -3.03 -18.89
N ARG A 117 4.41 -2.26 -17.92
CA ARG A 117 4.11 -0.82 -17.82
C ARG A 117 4.67 -0.01 -18.97
N ARG A 118 5.89 -0.29 -19.42
CA ARG A 118 6.47 0.38 -20.60
C ARG A 118 5.71 0.06 -21.90
N THR A 119 5.06 -1.11 -21.96
CA THR A 119 4.25 -1.53 -23.11
C THR A 119 2.81 -1.03 -23.08
N PHE A 120 2.14 -1.09 -21.92
CA PHE A 120 0.70 -0.84 -21.76
C PHE A 120 0.37 0.47 -21.04
N GLY A 121 1.38 1.23 -20.62
CA GLY A 121 1.23 2.44 -19.82
C GLY A 121 1.17 2.17 -18.31
N GLU A 122 1.08 3.25 -17.54
CA GLU A 122 0.97 3.20 -16.09
C GLU A 122 -0.39 2.62 -15.65
N PRO A 123 -0.46 1.97 -14.47
CA PRO A 123 -1.74 1.54 -13.93
C PRO A 123 -2.66 2.72 -13.64
N TYR A 124 -3.79 2.78 -14.33
CA TYR A 124 -4.89 3.71 -14.02
C TYR A 124 -5.51 3.36 -12.65
N LEU A 125 -6.02 4.39 -11.96
CA LEU A 125 -6.79 4.28 -10.71
C LEU A 125 -8.26 4.63 -10.96
#